data_AF-A0A7X6BF83-F1
#
_entry.id   AF-A0A7X6BF83-F1
#
_cell.length_a   1.000
_cell.length_b   1.000
_cell.length_c   1.000
_cell.angle_alpha   90.00
_cell.angle_beta   90.00
_cell.angle_gamma   90.00
#
_symmetry.space_group_name_H-M   'P 1'
#
loop_
_entity.id
_entity.type
_entity.pdbx_description
1 polymer ?
#
loop_
_entity_poly.entity_id
_entity_poly.type
_entity_poly.pdbx_seq_one_letter_code
_entity_poly.pdbx_strand_id
1 'polypeptide(L)'
;MDRRLAANGRSRKLGLRSSGLLPVALALALAACGRAGELRPADGASLPVKPKMAVVTPTPEQLLTPPAIARPVRVDEILRRSEPRRPDRFDLPPPSGAEAAPEPEGDSSATPNDNQTRVQEPR
;
A
#
# COMPACT_ATOMS: atom_id res chain seq x y z
N MET A 1 -20.12 61.51 51.21
CA MET A 1 -19.77 61.27 49.80
C MET A 1 -19.25 59.84 49.66
N ASP A 2 -20.17 58.89 49.48
CA ASP A 2 -19.88 57.47 49.26
C ASP A 2 -19.46 57.22 47.82
N ARG A 3 -18.30 56.57 47.62
CA ARG A 3 -17.97 55.85 46.39
C ARG A 3 -17.23 54.57 46.72
N ARG A 4 -17.98 53.56 47.17
CA ARG A 4 -17.50 52.17 47.15
C ARG A 4 -17.52 51.69 45.69
N LEU A 5 -16.34 51.61 45.08
CA LEU A 5 -16.14 50.88 43.82
C LEU A 5 -16.31 49.39 44.09
N ALA A 6 -17.46 48.84 43.72
CA ALA A 6 -17.64 47.40 43.58
C ALA A 6 -16.98 46.95 42.27
N ALA A 7 -15.77 46.38 42.37
CA ALA A 7 -15.13 45.68 41.27
C ALA A 7 -15.88 44.37 41.01
N ASN A 8 -16.66 44.33 39.93
CA ASN A 8 -17.47 43.18 39.54
C ASN A 8 -16.59 42.17 38.78
N GLY A 9 -15.87 41.34 39.54
CA GLY A 9 -15.02 40.25 39.04
C GLY A 9 -15.86 39.09 38.49
N ARG A 10 -16.33 39.22 37.24
CA ARG A 10 -16.99 38.12 36.52
C ARG A 10 -15.96 37.05 36.16
N SER A 11 -15.81 36.08 37.05
CA SER A 11 -15.06 34.84 36.83
C SER A 11 -15.73 34.08 35.69
N ARG A 12 -15.15 34.17 34.48
CA ARG A 12 -15.52 33.30 33.36
C ARG A 12 -15.03 31.90 33.73
N LYS A 13 -15.84 31.12 34.46
CA LYS A 13 -15.62 29.68 34.56
C LYS A 13 -15.66 29.18 33.12
N LEU A 14 -14.51 28.75 32.62
CA LEU A 14 -14.37 28.06 31.35
C LEU A 14 -15.20 26.78 31.49
N GLY A 15 -16.49 26.89 31.18
CA GLY A 15 -17.44 25.80 31.19
C GLY A 15 -17.04 24.88 30.04
N LEU A 16 -16.14 23.94 30.33
CA LEU A 16 -15.83 22.84 29.46
C LEU A 16 -17.11 22.01 29.37
N ARG A 17 -17.94 22.33 28.37
CA ARG A 17 -19.18 21.61 28.08
C ARG A 17 -18.78 20.16 27.84
N SER A 18 -19.16 19.27 28.75
CA SER A 18 -18.86 17.83 28.69
C SER A 18 -19.25 17.17 27.36
N SER A 19 -20.18 17.80 26.63
CA SER A 19 -20.59 17.39 25.29
C SER A 19 -19.46 17.36 24.26
N GLY A 20 -18.37 18.12 24.44
CA GLY A 20 -17.20 18.09 23.55
C GLY A 20 -16.04 17.21 24.05
N LEU A 21 -16.05 16.81 25.32
CA LEU A 21 -14.99 15.99 25.93
C LEU A 21 -15.04 14.54 25.46
N LEU A 22 -16.24 14.00 25.26
CA LEU A 22 -16.44 12.61 24.84
C LEU A 22 -15.80 12.29 23.47
N PRO A 23 -16.04 13.07 22.38
CA PRO A 23 -15.41 12.78 21.09
C PRO A 23 -13.88 12.98 21.14
N VAL A 24 -13.40 13.96 21.92
CA VAL A 24 -11.96 14.23 22.05
C VAL A 24 -11.24 13.10 22.80
N ALA A 25 -11.83 12.60 23.90
CA ALA A 25 -11.29 11.47 24.63
C ALA A 25 -11.27 10.18 23.79
N LEU A 26 -12.31 9.95 22.99
CA LEU A 26 -12.38 8.81 22.07
C LEU A 26 -11.29 8.91 20.99
N ALA A 27 -11.09 10.09 20.38
CA ALA A 27 -10.04 10.30 19.39
C ALA A 27 -8.62 10.07 19.97
N LEU A 28 -8.37 10.54 21.20
CA LEU A 28 -7.12 10.31 21.91
C LEU A 28 -6.89 8.82 22.23
N ALA A 29 -7.93 8.10 22.63
CA ALA A 29 -7.84 6.66 22.89
C ALA A 29 -7.53 5.87 21.62
N LEU A 30 -8.13 6.22 20.48
CA LEU A 30 -7.84 5.58 19.19
C LEU A 30 -6.41 5.86 18.71
N ALA A 31 -5.89 7.07 18.95
CA ALA A 31 -4.52 7.43 18.57
C ALA A 31 -3.44 6.72 19.40
N ALA A 32 -3.78 6.18 20.59
CA ALA A 32 -2.82 5.56 21.50
C ALA A 32 -2.39 4.12 21.11
N CYS A 33 -3.10 3.45 20.19
CA CYS A 33 -2.90 2.01 19.92
C CYS A 33 -1.85 1.68 18.83
N GLY A 34 -1.06 2.67 18.36
CA GLY A 34 -0.24 2.52 17.15
C GLY A 34 1.24 2.86 17.28
N ARG A 35 1.82 2.86 18.49
CA ARG A 35 3.23 3.26 18.66
C ARG A 35 4.19 2.21 18.06
N ALA A 36 4.80 2.53 16.93
CA ALA A 36 5.94 1.81 16.40
C ALA A 36 7.22 2.22 17.16
N GLY A 37 7.91 1.26 17.76
CA GLY A 37 9.20 1.44 18.42
C GLY A 37 10.11 0.25 18.15
N GLU A 38 11.36 0.32 18.59
CA GLU A 38 12.27 -0.82 18.49
C GLU A 38 11.67 -2.05 19.17
N LEU A 39 11.49 -3.12 18.39
CA LEU A 39 11.01 -4.38 18.92
C LEU A 39 12.18 -5.13 19.58
N ARG A 40 11.91 -5.63 20.79
CA ARG A 40 12.79 -6.54 21.52
C ARG A 40 12.05 -7.85 21.76
N PRO A 41 12.76 -8.99 21.86
CA PRO A 41 12.16 -10.23 22.32
C PRO A 41 11.44 -10.04 23.66
N ALA A 42 10.47 -10.91 23.94
CA ALA A 42 9.82 -10.94 25.25
C ALA A 42 10.86 -11.17 26.36
N ASP A 43 10.56 -10.74 27.58
CA ASP A 43 11.48 -10.87 28.71
C ASP A 43 11.86 -12.35 28.92
N GLY A 44 13.18 -12.62 29.00
CA GLY A 44 13.73 -13.97 29.09
C GLY A 44 13.82 -14.74 27.78
N ALA A 45 13.29 -14.21 26.66
CA ALA A 45 13.47 -14.77 25.33
C ALA A 45 14.75 -14.23 24.65
N SER A 46 15.38 -15.07 23.85
CA SER A 46 16.53 -14.69 23.02
C SER A 46 16.10 -14.50 21.56
N LEU A 47 16.98 -13.90 20.75
CA LEU A 47 16.76 -13.83 19.31
C LEU A 47 16.65 -15.24 18.70
N PRO A 48 15.90 -15.39 17.58
CA PRO A 48 15.90 -16.63 16.83
C PRO A 48 17.31 -17.09 16.48
N VAL A 49 17.50 -18.41 16.39
CA VAL A 49 18.79 -18.98 15.99
C VAL A 49 19.19 -18.42 14.62
N LYS A 50 20.48 -18.10 14.49
CA LYS A 50 21.08 -17.57 13.26
C LYS A 50 20.67 -18.44 12.04
N PRO A 51 20.18 -17.84 10.94
CA PRO A 51 19.91 -18.57 9.71
C PRO A 51 21.16 -19.32 9.22
N LYS A 52 20.99 -20.52 8.65
CA LYS A 52 22.12 -21.37 8.24
C LYS A 52 23.15 -20.68 7.35
N MET A 53 22.68 -19.82 6.46
CA MET A 53 23.53 -19.12 5.48
C MET A 53 24.03 -17.76 5.97
N ALA A 54 23.59 -17.30 7.14
CA ALA A 54 24.02 -16.02 7.69
C ALA A 54 25.38 -16.18 8.40
N VAL A 55 26.32 -15.27 8.14
CA VAL A 55 27.64 -15.28 8.80
C VAL A 55 27.50 -14.89 10.28
N VAL A 56 26.65 -13.89 10.57
CA VAL A 56 26.37 -13.37 11.92
C VAL A 56 24.87 -13.44 12.24
N THR A 57 24.51 -13.37 13.51
CA THR A 57 23.10 -13.29 13.93
C THR A 57 22.54 -11.93 13.53
N PRO A 58 21.42 -11.88 12.79
CA PRO A 58 20.82 -10.61 12.36
C PRO A 58 20.24 -9.82 13.53
N THR A 59 20.21 -8.49 13.40
CA THR A 59 19.58 -7.60 14.37
C THR A 59 18.04 -7.68 14.28
N PRO A 60 17.29 -7.22 15.30
CA PRO A 60 15.82 -7.17 15.23
C PRO A 60 15.31 -6.43 13.99
N GLU A 61 15.92 -5.30 13.65
CA GLU A 61 15.53 -4.50 12.48
C GLU A 61 15.78 -5.23 11.16
N GLN A 62 16.88 -5.98 11.06
CA GLN A 62 17.18 -6.80 9.89
C GLN A 62 16.21 -7.98 9.74
N LEU A 63 15.71 -8.54 10.85
CA LEU A 63 14.70 -9.61 10.82
C LEU A 63 13.31 -9.09 10.39
N LEU A 64 13.01 -7.82 10.69
CA LEU A 64 11.74 -7.18 10.33
C LEU A 64 11.75 -6.58 8.91
N THR A 65 12.94 -6.40 8.32
CA THR A 65 13.10 -5.86 6.98
C THR A 65 13.09 -6.99 5.95
N PRO A 66 12.06 -7.10 5.09
CA PRO A 66 12.02 -8.14 4.07
C PRO A 66 13.15 -7.93 3.04
N PRO A 67 13.89 -8.99 2.67
CA PRO A 67 14.91 -8.89 1.62
C PRO A 67 14.26 -8.71 0.24
N ALA A 68 15.05 -8.22 -0.73
CA ALA A 68 14.57 -7.96 -2.10
C ALA A 68 13.93 -9.19 -2.77
N ILE A 69 14.41 -10.39 -2.47
CA ILE A 69 13.84 -11.64 -2.99
C ILE A 69 12.47 -12.00 -2.40
N ALA A 70 12.17 -11.54 -1.17
CA ALA A 70 10.91 -11.83 -0.49
C ALA A 70 9.80 -10.89 -0.95
N ARG A 71 10.16 -9.69 -1.42
CA ARG A 71 9.24 -8.72 -1.99
C ARG A 71 9.87 -8.05 -3.22
N PRO A 72 9.96 -8.78 -4.35
CA PRO A 72 10.55 -8.23 -5.56
C PRO A 72 9.69 -7.07 -6.08
N VAL A 73 10.38 -6.06 -6.61
CA VAL A 73 9.70 -4.97 -7.32
C VAL A 73 9.14 -5.54 -8.61
N ARG A 74 7.85 -5.35 -8.84
CA ARG A 74 7.27 -5.61 -10.15
C ARG A 74 7.60 -4.44 -11.07
N VAL A 75 8.38 -4.73 -12.10
CA VAL A 75 8.49 -3.87 -13.28
C VAL A 75 7.39 -4.32 -14.23
N ASP A 76 6.23 -3.68 -14.09
CA ASP A 76 5.12 -3.90 -15.01
C ASP A 76 5.38 -3.03 -16.24
N GLU A 77 5.75 -3.65 -17.37
CA GLU A 77 5.67 -2.96 -18.66
C GLU A 77 4.19 -2.71 -18.97
N ILE A 78 3.76 -1.45 -18.96
CA ILE A 78 2.37 -1.12 -19.29
C ILE A 78 2.17 -1.35 -20.79
N LEU A 79 1.63 -2.52 -21.14
CA LEU A 79 0.96 -2.73 -22.42
C LEU A 79 -0.25 -1.80 -22.45
N ARG A 80 -0.14 -0.68 -23.19
CA ARG A 80 -1.23 0.29 -23.34
C ARG A 80 -2.43 -0.27 -24.09
N ARG A 81 -2.24 -1.38 -24.80
CA ARG A 81 -3.26 -2.11 -25.55
C ARG A 81 -2.87 -3.60 -25.60
N SER A 82 -3.88 -4.48 -25.52
CA SER A 82 -3.71 -5.91 -25.72
C SER A 82 -3.37 -6.21 -27.18
N GLU A 83 -2.26 -6.91 -27.42
CA GLU A 83 -1.99 -7.53 -28.72
C GLU A 83 -2.55 -8.96 -28.76
N PRO A 84 -3.03 -9.44 -29.91
CA PRO A 84 -3.42 -10.84 -30.09
C PRO A 84 -2.25 -11.77 -29.77
N ARG A 85 -2.48 -12.78 -28.92
CA ARG A 85 -1.46 -13.79 -28.61
C ARG A 85 -1.23 -14.65 -29.85
N ARG A 86 0.04 -14.98 -30.12
CA ARG A 86 0.37 -16.00 -31.13
C ARG A 86 -0.29 -17.32 -30.74
N PRO A 87 -0.81 -18.09 -31.71
CA PRO A 87 -1.39 -19.40 -31.43
C PRO A 87 -0.37 -20.28 -30.69
N ASP A 88 -0.81 -20.94 -29.61
CA ASP A 88 0.06 -21.82 -28.82
C ASP A 88 0.33 -23.09 -29.61
N ARG A 89 1.60 -23.40 -29.85
CA ARG A 89 2.01 -24.60 -30.60
C ARG A 89 1.63 -25.89 -29.86
N PHE A 90 1.37 -25.81 -28.56
CA PHE A 90 1.01 -26.95 -27.71
C PHE A 90 -0.49 -27.06 -27.44
N ASP A 91 -1.31 -26.22 -28.07
CA ASP A 91 -2.77 -26.35 -28.02
C ASP A 91 -3.21 -27.50 -28.93
N LEU A 92 -2.91 -28.72 -28.50
CA LEU A 92 -3.24 -29.95 -29.21
C LEU A 92 -4.73 -30.28 -29.00
N PRO A 93 -5.44 -30.73 -30.05
CA PRO A 93 -6.82 -31.14 -29.91
C PRO A 93 -6.96 -32.34 -28.95
N PRO A 94 -8.12 -32.50 -28.29
CA PRO A 94 -8.40 -33.67 -27.46
C PRO A 94 -8.28 -34.97 -28.30
N PRO A 95 -7.95 -36.11 -27.66
CA PRO A 95 -7.65 -37.37 -28.37
C PRO A 95 -8.83 -37.94 -29.18
N SER A 96 -10.04 -37.45 -28.94
CA SER A 96 -11.25 -37.79 -29.71
C SER A 96 -11.43 -36.97 -31.00
N GLY A 97 -10.46 -36.13 -31.37
CA GLY A 97 -10.38 -35.51 -32.71
C GLY A 97 -11.35 -34.36 -32.97
N ALA A 98 -11.88 -33.70 -31.93
CA ALA A 98 -12.63 -32.46 -32.11
C ALA A 98 -11.64 -31.29 -32.21
N GLU A 99 -11.40 -30.81 -33.42
CA GLU A 99 -10.62 -29.61 -33.71
C GLU A 99 -11.29 -28.38 -33.05
N ALA A 100 -10.56 -27.64 -32.20
CA ALA A 100 -10.86 -26.23 -32.01
C ALA A 100 -10.40 -25.54 -33.30
N ALA A 101 -11.33 -25.22 -34.20
CA ALA A 101 -11.03 -24.67 -35.51
C ALA A 101 -10.05 -23.48 -35.40
N PRO A 102 -9.06 -23.36 -36.30
CA PRO A 102 -8.21 -22.18 -36.34
C PRO A 102 -9.08 -20.97 -36.68
N GLU A 103 -9.24 -20.07 -35.72
CA GLU A 103 -9.79 -18.73 -35.94
C GLU A 103 -9.01 -18.07 -37.09
N PRO A 104 -9.69 -17.43 -38.06
CA PRO A 104 -9.06 -16.97 -39.29
C PRO A 104 -7.91 -16.00 -39.01
N GLU A 105 -6.75 -16.29 -39.60
CA GLU A 105 -5.58 -15.42 -39.55
C GLU A 105 -5.94 -14.03 -40.11
N GLY A 106 -5.97 -13.02 -39.24
CA GLY A 106 -6.06 -11.62 -39.63
C GLY A 106 -4.80 -11.24 -40.39
N ASP A 107 -4.96 -11.14 -41.70
CA ASP A 107 -4.02 -10.62 -42.67
C ASP A 107 -3.52 -9.23 -42.25
N SER A 108 -2.27 -9.21 -41.80
CA SER A 108 -1.53 -7.98 -41.54
C SER A 108 -1.11 -7.34 -42.87
N SER A 109 -2.05 -6.70 -43.56
CA SER A 109 -1.76 -5.71 -44.60
C SER A 109 -2.32 -4.34 -44.21
N ALA A 110 -1.45 -3.55 -43.59
CA ALA A 110 -1.37 -2.09 -43.63
C ALA A 110 -2.66 -1.24 -43.60
N THR A 111 -2.78 -0.44 -42.54
CA THR A 111 -2.97 1.00 -42.75
C THR A 111 -2.08 1.77 -41.76
N PRO A 112 -1.20 2.67 -42.24
CA PRO A 112 -0.52 3.62 -41.36
C PRO A 112 -1.56 4.51 -40.68
N ASN A 113 -1.64 4.49 -39.35
CA ASN A 113 -2.50 5.42 -38.62
C ASN A 113 -1.71 6.70 -38.30
N ASP A 114 -2.05 7.78 -39.00
CA ASP A 114 -1.48 9.13 -38.87
C ASP A 114 -1.87 9.87 -37.56
N ASN A 115 -2.50 9.22 -36.59
CA ASN A 115 -2.88 9.85 -35.31
C ASN A 115 -1.83 9.72 -34.20
N GLN A 116 -0.54 9.76 -34.53
CA GLN A 116 0.54 9.88 -33.53
C GLN A 116 0.84 11.34 -33.15
N THR A 117 0.10 12.31 -33.69
CA THR A 117 0.27 13.72 -33.34
C THR A 117 -0.93 14.21 -32.52
N ARG A 118 -0.76 14.19 -31.19
CA ARG A 118 -1.37 15.06 -30.17
C ARG A 118 -1.78 14.24 -28.93
N VAL A 119 -0.84 14.06 -28.00
CA VAL A 119 -0.88 14.69 -26.66
C VAL A 119 0.49 14.45 -26.06
N GLN A 120 1.33 15.49 -26.12
CA GLN A 120 2.47 15.63 -25.25
C GLN A 120 2.25 16.96 -24.53
N GLU A 121 1.91 16.91 -23.25
CA GLU A 121 2.27 18.00 -22.35
C GLU A 121 2.48 17.46 -20.92
N PRO A 122 3.51 17.96 -20.20
CA PRO A 122 3.91 17.44 -18.90
C PRO A 122 3.24 18.20 -17.76
N ARG A 123 2.94 17.51 -16.66
CA ARG A 123 3.16 17.98 -15.28
C ARG A 123 3.23 16.80 -14.31
#